data_AF-A0A516WUH4-F1
#
_entry.id   AF-A0A516WUH4-F1
#
_cell.length_a   1.000
_cell.length_b   1.000
_cell.length_c   1.000
_cell.angle_alpha   90.00
_cell.angle_beta   90.00
_cell.angle_gamma   90.00
#
_symmetry.space_group_name_H-M   'P 1'
#
loop_
_entity.id
_entity.type
_entity.pdbx_description
1 polymer ?
#
loop_
_entity_poly.entity_id
_entity_poly.type
_entity_poly.pdbx_seq_one_letter_code
_entity_poly.pdbx_strand_id
1 'polypeptide(L)'
;MTPDTDSKKKPEFSVGTRVKTRHSADHELAEKKWPLEAGVIVDDFAGVQDISNDSYGRDWAVSRRWAIALDSGPLVFRNDEDLEPE
;
A
#
# COMPACT_ATOMS: atom_id res chain seq x y z
N MET A 1 -18.48 32.79 3.26
CA MET A 1 -18.27 31.49 3.93
C MET A 1 -18.67 30.43 2.93
N THR A 2 -17.69 29.95 2.15
CA THR A 2 -17.89 28.83 1.22
C THR A 2 -17.72 27.54 2.02
N PRO A 3 -18.62 26.54 1.89
CA PRO A 3 -18.58 25.35 2.71
C PRO A 3 -17.45 24.43 2.27
N ASP A 4 -16.97 23.65 3.23
CA ASP A 4 -15.78 22.82 3.20
C ASP A 4 -15.71 21.86 2.00
N THR A 5 -14.52 21.79 1.42
CA THR A 5 -14.19 20.82 0.36
C THR A 5 -14.16 19.43 0.99
N ASP A 6 -14.89 18.50 0.36
CA ASP A 6 -14.98 17.07 0.65
C ASP A 6 -13.60 16.48 1.03
N SER A 7 -13.32 16.45 2.33
CA SER A 7 -12.18 15.73 2.87
C SER A 7 -12.54 14.26 2.84
N LYS A 8 -12.30 13.60 1.70
CA LYS A 8 -12.35 12.13 1.62
C LYS A 8 -11.52 11.58 2.77
N LYS A 9 -12.18 11.07 3.81
CA LYS A 9 -11.51 10.39 4.92
C LYS A 9 -10.67 9.27 4.31
N LYS A 10 -9.36 9.32 4.52
CA LYS A 10 -8.47 8.22 4.13
C LYS A 10 -8.99 6.95 4.81
N PRO A 11 -9.12 5.82 4.10
CA PRO A 11 -9.55 4.58 4.72
C PRO A 11 -8.60 4.23 5.87
N GLU A 12 -9.15 3.84 7.01
CA GLU A 12 -8.35 3.36 8.14
C GLU A 12 -8.13 1.86 7.97
N PHE A 13 -6.90 1.47 7.63
CA PHE A 13 -6.52 0.07 7.43
C PHE A 13 -5.99 -0.53 8.73
N SER A 14 -6.24 -1.82 8.92
CA SER A 14 -5.74 -2.61 10.06
C SER A 14 -5.47 -4.06 9.65
N VAL A 15 -4.71 -4.81 10.47
CA VAL A 15 -4.50 -6.25 10.27
C VAL A 15 -5.86 -6.97 10.20
N GLY A 16 -6.01 -7.87 9.22
CA GLY A 16 -7.26 -8.54 8.89
C GLY A 16 -8.14 -7.80 7.87
N THR A 17 -7.83 -6.54 7.53
CA THR A 17 -8.59 -5.79 6.52
C THR A 17 -8.34 -6.37 5.13
N ARG A 18 -9.42 -6.53 4.37
CA ARG A 18 -9.41 -6.87 2.95
C ARG A 18 -9.15 -5.62 2.11
N VAL A 19 -8.20 -5.70 1.19
CA VAL A 19 -7.73 -4.57 0.38
C VAL A 19 -7.44 -5.01 -1.04
N LYS A 20 -7.40 -4.05 -1.95
CA LYS A 20 -6.81 -4.20 -3.28
C LYS A 20 -5.53 -3.37 -3.40
N THR A 21 -4.56 -3.89 -4.13
CA THR A 21 -3.33 -3.17 -4.48
C THR A 21 -2.86 -3.58 -5.87
N ARG A 22 -2.07 -2.72 -6.53
CA ARG A 22 -1.49 -3.07 -7.82
C ARG A 22 -0.36 -4.08 -7.65
N HIS A 23 -0.45 -5.18 -8.38
CA HIS A 23 0.60 -6.19 -8.44
C HIS A 23 0.59 -6.90 -9.80
N SER A 24 1.77 -7.37 -10.21
CA SER A 24 1.96 -8.21 -11.39
C SER A 24 3.21 -9.05 -11.17
N ALA A 25 3.14 -10.34 -11.51
CA ALA A 25 4.32 -11.19 -11.61
C ALA A 25 5.09 -11.00 -12.94
N ASP A 26 4.48 -10.32 -13.92
CA ASP A 26 5.13 -9.93 -15.16
C ASP A 26 5.95 -8.65 -14.95
N HIS A 27 7.28 -8.80 -14.97
CA HIS A 27 8.24 -7.72 -14.78
C HIS A 27 8.40 -6.80 -16.01
N GLU A 28 7.95 -7.23 -17.19
CA GLU A 28 7.97 -6.41 -18.40
C GLU A 28 6.76 -5.46 -18.44
N LEU A 29 5.72 -5.75 -17.65
CA LEU A 29 4.55 -4.90 -17.54
C LEU A 29 4.87 -3.65 -16.72
N ALA A 30 4.73 -2.47 -17.33
CA ALA A 30 4.86 -1.21 -16.61
C ALA A 30 3.91 -1.14 -15.41
N GLU A 31 4.38 -0.68 -14.25
CA GLU A 31 3.62 -0.65 -12.98
C GLU A 31 2.24 0.01 -13.10
N LYS A 32 2.13 1.06 -13.91
CA LYS A 32 0.85 1.76 -14.16
C LYS A 32 -0.23 0.86 -14.80
N LYS A 33 0.17 -0.25 -15.41
CA LYS A 33 -0.71 -1.23 -16.07
C LYS A 33 -0.94 -2.47 -15.22
N TRP A 34 -0.31 -2.58 -14.05
CA TRP A 34 -0.53 -3.72 -13.17
C TRP A 34 -2.02 -3.79 -12.78
N PRO A 35 -2.62 -4.99 -12.82
CA PRO A 35 -3.98 -5.18 -12.34
C PRO A 35 -4.08 -4.90 -10.84
N LEU A 36 -5.29 -4.62 -10.38
CA LEU A 36 -5.59 -4.64 -8.95
C LEU A 36 -5.77 -6.09 -8.52
N GLU A 37 -5.05 -6.48 -7.49
CA GLU A 37 -5.16 -7.78 -6.84
C GLU A 37 -5.68 -7.59 -5.42
N ALA A 38 -6.59 -8.48 -5.01
CA ALA A 38 -7.16 -8.48 -3.67
C ALA A 38 -6.28 -9.30 -2.71
N GLY A 39 -6.34 -8.96 -1.42
CA GLY A 39 -5.57 -9.63 -0.38
C GLY A 39 -6.00 -9.21 1.02
N VAL A 40 -5.35 -9.80 2.02
CA VAL A 40 -5.55 -9.48 3.45
C VAL A 40 -4.30 -8.84 4.01
N ILE A 41 -4.44 -7.76 4.77
CA ILE A 41 -3.34 -7.23 5.59
C ILE A 41 -3.03 -8.24 6.70
N VAL A 42 -1.80 -8.75 6.75
CA VAL A 42 -1.38 -9.77 7.72
C VAL A 42 -0.43 -9.23 8.81
N ASP A 43 0.18 -8.06 8.61
CA ASP A 43 1.04 -7.42 9.61
C ASP A 43 1.10 -5.89 9.45
N ASP A 44 1.40 -5.18 10.54
CA ASP A 44 1.56 -3.71 10.61
C ASP A 44 2.96 -3.34 11.14
N PHE A 45 3.78 -2.76 10.27
CA PHE A 45 5.13 -2.28 10.59
C PHE A 45 5.19 -0.78 10.94
N ALA A 46 4.08 -0.15 11.36
CA ALA A 46 4.02 1.27 11.75
C ALA A 46 5.11 1.71 12.76
N GLY A 47 5.66 0.78 13.55
CA GLY A 47 6.74 1.03 14.51
C GLY A 47 8.13 1.29 13.89
N VAL A 48 8.33 1.06 12.60
CA VAL A 48 9.62 1.25 11.90
C VAL A 48 9.74 2.70 11.37
N GLN A 49 9.20 3.68 12.11
CA GLN A 49 8.91 5.05 11.67
C GLN A 49 9.96 5.68 10.74
N ASP A 50 9.48 5.98 9.53
CA ASP A 50 9.39 7.34 8.98
C ASP A 50 10.70 8.11 8.78
N ILE A 51 11.73 7.39 8.36
CA ILE A 51 12.80 8.01 7.59
C ILE A 51 12.20 8.26 6.21
N SER A 52 11.82 9.51 5.91
CA SER A 52 11.33 9.89 4.59
C SER A 52 12.29 9.41 3.50
N ASN A 53 11.81 9.14 2.27
CA ASN A 53 12.69 8.74 1.15
C ASN A 53 13.90 9.68 1.01
N ASP A 54 13.70 10.98 1.24
CA ASP A 54 14.76 11.99 1.25
C ASP A 54 15.82 11.77 2.34
N SER A 55 15.42 11.22 3.48
CA SER A 55 16.29 10.93 4.61
C SER A 55 17.17 9.68 4.39
N TYR A 56 16.80 8.80 3.44
CA TYR A 56 17.61 7.63 3.09
C TYR A 56 18.70 7.90 2.04
N GLY A 57 18.59 8.99 1.26
CA GLY A 57 19.47 9.27 0.13
C GLY A 57 19.40 8.23 -1.00
N ARG A 58 18.33 7.43 -1.03
CA ARG A 58 18.09 6.34 -2.00
C ARG A 58 16.60 6.06 -2.14
N ASP A 59 16.24 5.51 -3.30
CA ASP A 59 14.90 5.05 -3.63
C ASP A 59 14.69 3.54 -3.38
N TRP A 60 15.76 2.81 -3.03
CA TRP A 60 15.74 1.36 -2.79
C TRP A 60 15.76 0.99 -1.30
N ALA A 61 15.18 -0.18 -0.98
CA ALA A 61 15.02 -0.70 0.39
C ALA A 61 14.32 0.29 1.35
N VAL A 62 13.30 0.98 0.85
CA VAL A 62 12.42 1.84 1.64
C VAL A 62 11.45 0.97 2.45
N SER A 63 11.33 1.24 3.75
CA SER A 63 10.36 0.56 4.62
C SER A 63 8.92 0.84 4.16
N ARG A 64 8.11 -0.21 4.11
CA ARG A 64 6.67 -0.13 3.82
C ARG A 64 5.89 -0.67 5.01
N ARG A 65 4.75 -0.03 5.33
CA ARG A 65 4.00 -0.30 6.56
C ARG A 65 3.30 -1.66 6.56
N TRP A 66 2.60 -2.01 5.49
CA TRP A 66 1.67 -3.14 5.48
C TRP A 66 2.30 -4.36 4.84
N ALA A 67 2.17 -5.52 5.47
CA ALA A 67 2.32 -6.82 4.80
C ALA A 67 0.96 -7.30 4.31
N ILE A 68 0.85 -7.69 3.05
CA ILE A 68 -0.42 -8.11 2.43
C ILE A 68 -0.22 -9.46 1.77
N ALA A 69 -0.96 -10.46 2.22
CA ALA A 69 -1.06 -11.74 1.54
C ALA A 69 -2.09 -11.60 0.42
N LEU A 70 -1.62 -11.57 -0.84
CA LEU A 70 -2.50 -11.53 -2.01
C LEU A 70 -3.18 -12.89 -2.20
N ASP A 71 -4.40 -12.88 -2.75
CA ASP A 71 -5.15 -14.11 -3.05
C ASP A 71 -4.45 -14.99 -4.08
N SER A 72 -3.60 -14.39 -4.93
CA SER A 72 -2.75 -15.08 -5.88
C SER A 72 -1.56 -15.80 -5.22
N GLY A 73 -1.29 -15.55 -3.94
CA GLY A 73 -0.24 -16.19 -3.14
C GLY A 73 0.94 -15.31 -2.69
N PRO A 74 1.42 -14.33 -3.47
CA PRO A 74 2.54 -13.48 -3.06
C PRO A 74 2.26 -12.67 -1.79
N LEU A 75 3.29 -12.51 -0.96
CA LEU A 75 3.33 -11.52 0.11
C LEU A 75 3.94 -10.23 -0.44
N VAL A 76 3.20 -9.12 -0.37
CA VAL A 76 3.65 -7.82 -0.84
C VAL A 76 3.65 -6.79 0.29
N PHE A 77 4.51 -5.76 0.15
CA PHE A 77 4.62 -4.69 1.14
C PHE A 77 4.19 -3.35 0.54
N ARG A 78 3.35 -2.61 1.28
CA ARG A 78 2.67 -1.40 0.80
C ARG A 78 2.53 -0.34 1.88
N ASN A 79 2.32 0.91 1.45
CA ASN A 79 1.85 1.97 2.33
C ASN A 79 0.37 2.24 2.07
N ASP A 80 -0.26 3.06 2.92
CA ASP A 80 -1.67 3.41 2.77
C ASP A 80 -2.04 3.96 1.39
N GLU A 81 -1.15 4.72 0.74
CA GLU A 81 -1.37 5.31 -0.59
C GLU A 81 -1.43 4.28 -1.72
N ASP A 82 -0.93 3.08 -1.49
CA ASP A 82 -0.93 1.99 -2.48
C ASP A 82 -2.14 1.05 -2.34
N LEU A 83 -3.06 1.35 -1.40
CA LEU A 83 -4.18 0.49 -1.03
C LEU A 83 -5.53 1.11 -1.34
N GLU A 84 -6.43 0.25 -1.82
CA GLU A 84 -7.83 0.55 -2.02
C GLU A 84 -8.67 -0.41 -1.15
N PRO A 85 -9.81 0.02 -0.58
CA PRO A 85 -10.78 -0.92 -0.01
C PRO A 85 -11.25 -1.91 -1.08
N GLU A 86 -11.45 -3.18 -0.70
CA GLU A 86 -11.99 -4.20 -1.60
C GLU A 86 -13.48 -3.99 -1.93
#